data_AF-A0A852YSE6-F1
#
_entry.id   AF-A0A852YSE6-F1
#
_cell.length_a   1.000
_cell.length_b   1.000
_cell.length_c   1.000
_cell.angle_alpha   90.00
_cell.angle_beta   90.00
_cell.angle_gamma   90.00
#
_symmetry.space_group_name_H-M   'P 1'
#
loop_
_entity.id
_entity.type
_entity.pdbx_description
1 polymer ?
#
loop_
_entity_poly.entity_id
_entity_poly.type
_entity_poly.pdbx_seq_one_letter_code
_entity_poly.pdbx_strand_id
1 'polypeptide(L)'
;MTTQRIGLIVPSSNITMETEVPALLGHEDRACHSSSAAPHNVDAESLHAMVGEGDRCPGELADAGTDVIGYACLVTLMAGAPVRTSASNGNSAPSPVEPVQRALGLPVVIATTATAREPLRATGTAPRIPGGGAALDEEVRRVEH
;
A
#
# COMPACT_ATOMS: atom_id res chain seq x y z
N MET A 1 -4.89 16.25 -21.18
CA MET A 1 -4.75 15.90 -19.75
C MET A 1 -4.17 14.49 -19.72
N THR A 2 -3.15 14.24 -18.91
CA THR A 2 -2.55 12.91 -18.78
C THR A 2 -3.38 12.11 -17.78
N THR A 3 -3.88 10.95 -18.20
CA THR A 3 -4.63 10.04 -17.31
C THR A 3 -3.71 9.50 -16.22
N GLN A 4 -4.09 9.68 -14.96
CA GLN A 4 -3.37 9.09 -13.83
C GLN A 4 -3.73 7.60 -13.70
N ARG A 5 -2.74 6.73 -13.69
CA ARG A 5 -2.89 5.28 -13.58
C ARG A 5 -2.56 4.80 -12.17
N ILE A 6 -3.50 4.14 -11.52
CA ILE A 6 -3.43 3.72 -10.13
C ILE A 6 -3.43 2.20 -10.08
N GLY A 7 -2.37 1.61 -9.56
CA GLY A 7 -2.27 0.17 -9.32
C GLY A 7 -2.86 -0.20 -7.95
N LEU A 8 -3.65 -1.25 -7.88
CA LEU A 8 -4.28 -1.78 -6.67
C LEU A 8 -3.88 -3.23 -6.49
N ILE A 9 -3.15 -3.52 -5.41
CA ILE A 9 -2.88 -4.90 -5.00
C ILE A 9 -4.00 -5.32 -4.06
N VAL A 10 -4.80 -6.28 -4.49
CA VAL A 10 -6.02 -6.73 -3.81
C VAL A 10 -5.95 -8.22 -3.48
N PRO A 11 -6.52 -8.69 -2.37
CA PRO A 11 -6.85 -10.11 -2.24
C PRO A 11 -7.82 -10.53 -3.35
N SER A 12 -7.72 -11.76 -3.84
CA SER A 12 -8.62 -12.29 -4.88
C SER A 12 -10.12 -12.24 -4.50
N SER A 13 -10.43 -12.11 -3.20
CA SER A 13 -11.80 -11.99 -2.68
C SER A 13 -12.27 -10.54 -2.48
N ASN A 14 -11.39 -9.53 -2.65
CA ASN A 14 -11.69 -8.14 -2.34
C ASN A 14 -12.23 -7.38 -3.55
N ILE A 15 -13.48 -7.65 -3.88
CA ILE A 15 -14.21 -6.93 -4.93
C ILE A 15 -14.55 -5.49 -4.52
N THR A 16 -14.56 -5.18 -3.22
CA THR A 16 -14.87 -3.85 -2.68
C THR A 16 -13.86 -2.82 -3.19
N MET A 17 -12.56 -3.09 -3.11
CA MET A 17 -11.58 -2.12 -3.60
C MET A 17 -11.58 -1.98 -5.12
N GLU A 18 -11.97 -3.03 -5.84
CA GLU A 18 -12.07 -2.97 -7.31
C GLU A 18 -13.31 -2.22 -7.80
N THR A 19 -14.33 -2.07 -6.95
CA THR A 19 -15.61 -1.42 -7.31
C THR A 19 -15.77 -0.04 -6.69
N GLU A 20 -15.48 0.11 -5.40
CA GLU A 20 -15.69 1.35 -4.66
C GLU A 20 -14.57 2.37 -4.89
N VAL A 21 -13.31 1.94 -5.02
CA VAL A 21 -12.18 2.88 -5.25
C VAL A 21 -12.33 3.59 -6.59
N PRO A 22 -12.57 2.91 -7.71
CA PRO A 22 -12.75 3.61 -8.99
C PRO A 22 -13.96 4.55 -8.95
N ALA A 23 -15.07 4.12 -8.32
CA ALA A 23 -16.26 4.95 -8.16
C ALA A 23 -15.98 6.23 -7.35
N LEU A 24 -15.19 6.13 -6.28
CA LEU A 24 -14.82 7.27 -5.44
C LEU A 24 -13.84 8.23 -6.14
N LEU A 25 -12.89 7.68 -6.91
CA LEU A 25 -11.87 8.46 -7.60
C LEU A 25 -12.40 9.15 -8.86
N GLY A 26 -13.46 8.61 -9.47
CA GLY A 26 -13.99 9.07 -10.76
C GLY A 26 -13.13 8.61 -11.95
N HIS A 27 -13.70 8.68 -13.16
CA HIS A 27 -13.12 8.06 -14.36
C HIS A 27 -12.56 9.05 -15.40
N GLU A 28 -12.80 10.36 -15.26
CA GLU A 28 -12.46 11.36 -16.29
C GLU A 28 -10.95 11.42 -16.57
N ASP A 29 -10.12 11.35 -15.51
CA ASP A 29 -8.65 11.45 -15.60
C ASP A 29 -7.93 10.36 -14.80
N ARG A 30 -8.62 9.28 -14.39
CA ARG A 30 -8.04 8.22 -13.56
C ARG A 30 -8.41 6.83 -14.08
N ALA A 31 -7.40 5.99 -14.22
CA ALA A 31 -7.56 4.58 -14.55
C ALA A 31 -7.04 3.72 -13.40
N CYS A 32 -7.80 2.71 -12.98
CA CYS A 32 -7.40 1.77 -11.94
C CYS A 32 -7.05 0.41 -12.57
N HIS A 33 -5.93 -0.16 -12.15
CA HIS A 33 -5.45 -1.49 -12.55
C HIS A 33 -5.31 -2.35 -11.29
N SER A 34 -5.92 -3.53 -11.26
CA SER A 34 -5.78 -4.44 -10.11
C SER A 34 -4.86 -5.62 -10.42
N SER A 35 -4.09 -6.05 -9.42
CA SER A 35 -3.41 -7.34 -9.40
C SER A 35 -3.82 -8.08 -8.12
N SER A 36 -4.30 -9.32 -8.29
CA SER A 36 -4.88 -10.12 -7.21
C SER A 36 -3.86 -11.06 -6.60
N ALA A 37 -3.72 -11.06 -5.27
CA ALA A 37 -2.97 -12.06 -4.51
C ALA A 37 -3.93 -13.11 -3.89
N ALA A 38 -3.45 -14.33 -3.63
CA ALA A 38 -4.30 -15.53 -3.60
C ALA A 38 -4.95 -15.98 -2.27
N PRO A 39 -4.93 -15.28 -1.12
CA PRO A 39 -5.57 -15.88 0.05
C PRO A 39 -7.10 -15.80 -0.05
N HIS A 40 -7.74 -16.97 0.04
CA HIS A 40 -9.20 -17.08 0.17
C HIS A 40 -9.66 -17.00 1.64
N ASN A 41 -8.74 -17.19 2.60
CA ASN A 41 -9.02 -17.14 4.04
C ASN A 41 -8.27 -15.99 4.73
N VAL A 42 -8.89 -15.44 5.78
CA VAL A 42 -8.30 -14.39 6.61
C VAL A 42 -7.71 -15.03 7.87
N ASP A 43 -6.58 -15.72 7.70
CA ASP A 43 -5.78 -16.30 8.77
C ASP A 43 -4.31 -15.85 8.66
N ALA A 44 -3.55 -15.97 9.74
CA ALA A 44 -2.19 -15.44 9.79
C ALA A 44 -1.24 -16.04 8.74
N GLU A 45 -1.42 -17.32 8.38
CA GLU A 45 -0.57 -18.01 7.40
C GLU A 45 -0.89 -17.53 5.99
N SER A 46 -2.18 -17.50 5.64
CA SER A 46 -2.68 -16.97 4.37
C SER A 46 -2.28 -15.51 4.14
N LEU A 47 -2.31 -14.70 5.21
CA LEU A 47 -1.87 -13.30 5.14
C LEU A 47 -0.36 -13.18 4.93
N HIS A 48 0.47 -13.99 5.59
CA HIS A 48 1.92 -14.02 5.32
C HIS A 48 2.25 -14.47 3.91
N ALA A 49 1.58 -15.51 3.41
CA ALA A 49 1.74 -15.98 2.03
C ALA A 49 1.40 -14.86 1.03
N MET A 50 0.38 -14.06 1.33
CA MET A 50 0.02 -12.91 0.50
C MET A 50 1.06 -11.79 0.52
N VAL A 51 1.70 -11.52 1.66
CA VAL A 51 2.88 -10.62 1.69
C VAL A 51 4.02 -11.19 0.83
N GLY A 52 4.17 -12.51 0.81
CA GLY A 52 5.18 -13.21 0.00
C GLY A 52 4.96 -13.13 -1.51
N GLU A 53 3.72 -12.92 -1.98
CA GLU A 53 3.45 -12.55 -3.38
C GLU A 53 3.83 -11.10 -3.72
N GLY A 54 4.40 -10.38 -2.75
CA GLY A 54 4.77 -8.98 -2.80
C GLY A 54 5.80 -8.57 -3.85
N ASP A 55 6.38 -9.51 -4.62
CA ASP A 55 7.21 -9.18 -5.79
C ASP A 55 6.43 -9.28 -7.12
N ARG A 56 5.49 -10.24 -7.23
CA ARG A 56 4.73 -10.48 -8.46
C ARG A 56 3.76 -9.35 -8.74
N CYS A 57 2.88 -9.04 -7.78
CA CYS A 57 1.81 -8.07 -8.00
C CYS A 57 2.33 -6.66 -8.30
N PRO A 58 3.37 -6.15 -7.59
CA PRO A 58 3.93 -4.86 -7.96
C PRO A 58 4.60 -4.85 -9.33
N GLY A 59 5.27 -5.95 -9.74
CA GLY A 59 5.85 -6.08 -11.08
C GLY A 59 4.79 -5.99 -12.18
N GLU A 60 3.68 -6.70 -12.04
CA GLU A 60 2.55 -6.64 -12.99
C GLU A 60 1.97 -5.23 -13.13
N LEU A 61 1.87 -4.49 -12.02
CA LEU A 61 1.36 -3.12 -12.00
C LEU A 61 2.37 -2.10 -12.55
N ALA A 62 3.67 -2.35 -12.36
CA ALA A 62 4.72 -1.56 -12.98
C ALA A 62 4.73 -1.75 -14.49
N ASP A 63 4.58 -2.99 -14.98
CA ASP A 63 4.46 -3.30 -16.41
C ASP A 63 3.22 -2.66 -17.05
N ALA A 64 2.13 -2.50 -16.28
CA ALA A 64 0.94 -1.77 -16.69
C ALA A 64 1.14 -0.24 -16.76
N GLY A 65 2.33 0.27 -16.38
CA GLY A 65 2.67 1.69 -16.42
C GLY A 65 1.91 2.54 -15.41
N THR A 66 1.67 2.00 -14.20
CA THR A 66 1.00 2.72 -13.12
C THR A 66 1.89 3.79 -12.48
N ASP A 67 1.29 4.91 -12.06
CA ASP A 67 1.99 6.04 -11.44
C ASP A 67 2.15 5.87 -9.92
N VAL A 68 1.29 5.05 -9.30
CA VAL A 68 1.25 4.78 -7.86
C VAL A 68 0.65 3.41 -7.61
N ILE A 69 1.16 2.71 -6.59
CA ILE A 69 0.67 1.39 -6.18
C ILE A 69 0.07 1.48 -4.77
N GLY A 70 -1.17 1.05 -4.63
CA GLY A 70 -1.90 0.94 -3.37
C GLY A 70 -2.09 -0.52 -2.95
N TYR A 71 -1.70 -0.90 -1.73
CA TYR A 71 -2.15 -2.17 -1.14
C TYR A 71 -3.50 -2.01 -0.44
N ALA A 72 -4.49 -2.77 -0.89
CA ALA A 72 -5.87 -2.72 -0.42
C ALA A 72 -6.11 -3.45 0.92
N CYS A 73 -5.23 -4.36 1.35
CA CYS A 73 -5.52 -5.21 2.51
C CYS A 73 -4.80 -4.74 3.79
N LEU A 74 -5.53 -4.02 4.64
CA LEU A 74 -5.09 -3.50 5.95
C LEU A 74 -4.57 -4.59 6.90
N VAL A 75 -5.25 -5.75 6.95
CA VAL A 75 -4.96 -6.80 7.95
C VAL A 75 -3.68 -7.58 7.64
N THR A 76 -3.28 -7.65 6.37
CA THR A 76 -2.13 -8.45 5.92
C THR A 76 -0.82 -7.98 6.52
N LEU A 77 -0.65 -6.66 6.53
CA LEU A 77 0.55 -6.02 7.05
C LEU A 77 0.52 -5.91 8.58
N MET A 78 -0.69 -5.89 9.16
CA MET A 78 -0.88 -5.91 10.62
C MET A 78 -0.68 -7.32 11.20
N ALA A 79 -1.09 -8.37 10.49
CA ALA A 79 -0.96 -9.77 10.89
C ALA A 79 0.44 -10.34 10.69
N GLY A 80 1.22 -9.76 9.76
CA GLY A 80 2.63 -10.09 9.53
C GLY A 80 3.60 -9.55 10.57
N ALA A 81 3.15 -8.69 11.48
CA ALA A 81 4.00 -8.03 12.47
C ALA A 81 3.68 -8.54 13.89
N PRO A 82 4.58 -9.28 14.57
CA PRO A 82 4.47 -9.39 16.01
C PRO A 82 4.70 -8.01 16.63
N VAL A 83 3.66 -7.41 17.22
CA VAL A 83 3.86 -6.30 18.18
C VAL A 83 4.49 -6.90 19.43
N ARG A 84 5.82 -6.85 19.52
CA ARG A 84 6.54 -7.17 20.74
C ARG A 84 6.36 -6.00 21.71
N THR A 85 5.45 -6.11 22.67
CA THR A 85 5.46 -5.24 23.84
C THR A 85 6.63 -5.66 24.73
N SER A 86 7.56 -4.74 24.97
CA SER A 86 8.31 -4.53 26.23
C SER A 86 9.63 -3.83 25.92
N ALA A 87 9.78 -2.62 26.48
CA ALA A 87 11.03 -1.93 26.78
C ALA A 87 12.26 -2.41 25.96
N SER A 88 12.34 -2.05 24.68
CA SER A 88 13.58 -2.14 23.91
C SER A 88 13.47 -1.28 22.63
N ASN A 89 14.26 -0.20 22.61
CA ASN A 89 14.93 0.37 21.43
C ASN A 89 14.44 -0.11 20.04
N GLY A 90 13.61 0.73 19.43
CA GLY A 90 13.30 0.89 18.01
C GLY A 90 13.53 -0.31 17.09
N ASN A 91 12.46 -1.06 16.79
CA ASN A 91 12.47 -1.98 15.67
C ASN A 91 11.10 -1.96 14.96
N SER A 92 11.02 -1.24 13.85
CA SER A 92 9.90 -1.34 12.91
C SER A 92 9.98 -2.70 12.23
N ALA A 93 8.92 -3.51 12.27
CA ALA A 93 8.83 -4.67 11.39
C ALA A 93 9.02 -4.19 9.93
N PRO A 94 9.72 -4.93 9.07
CA PRO A 94 9.96 -4.51 7.70
C PRO A 94 8.63 -4.48 6.97
N SER A 95 8.08 -3.28 6.83
CA SER A 95 7.00 -3.00 5.90
C SER A 95 7.49 -3.38 4.50
N PRO A 96 6.76 -4.22 3.72
CA PRO A 96 7.15 -4.54 2.35
C PRO A 96 7.12 -3.29 1.44
N VAL A 97 6.56 -2.18 1.94
CA VAL A 97 6.42 -0.92 1.23
C VAL A 97 7.76 -0.33 0.81
N GLU A 98 8.75 -0.28 1.70
CA GLU A 98 10.04 0.34 1.38
C GLU A 98 10.87 -0.49 0.39
N PRO A 99 11.00 -1.83 0.54
CA PRO A 99 11.62 -2.66 -0.49
C PRO A 99 10.95 -2.54 -1.86
N VAL A 100 9.61 -2.62 -1.94
CA VAL A 100 8.87 -2.54 -3.20
C VAL A 100 9.00 -1.15 -3.84
N GLN A 101 8.86 -0.08 -3.04
CA GLN A 101 9.03 1.29 -3.52
C GLN A 101 10.46 1.52 -4.06
N ARG A 102 11.48 0.99 -3.37
CA ARG A 102 12.87 1.07 -3.84
C ARG A 102 13.09 0.27 -5.12
N ALA A 103 12.52 -0.93 -5.21
CA ALA A 103 12.69 -1.82 -6.36
C ALA A 103 12.04 -1.26 -7.63
N LEU A 104 10.86 -0.66 -7.49
CA LEU A 104 10.09 -0.16 -8.63
C LEU A 104 10.31 1.33 -8.93
N GLY A 105 10.81 2.10 -7.96
CA GLY A 105 10.91 3.56 -8.08
C GLY A 105 9.54 4.26 -8.11
N LEU A 106 8.46 3.56 -7.77
CA LEU A 106 7.08 4.08 -7.76
C LEU A 106 6.63 4.35 -6.31
N PRO A 107 5.83 5.41 -6.07
CA PRO A 107 5.19 5.60 -4.77
C PRO A 107 4.33 4.39 -4.40
N VAL A 108 4.59 3.81 -3.23
CA VAL A 108 3.78 2.71 -2.68
C VAL A 108 3.09 3.20 -1.41
N VAL A 109 1.77 3.04 -1.37
CA VAL A 109 0.92 3.40 -0.22
C VAL A 109 0.11 2.21 0.23
N ILE A 110 -0.16 2.12 1.52
CA ILE A 110 -0.99 1.05 2.09
C ILE A 110 -2.13 1.67 2.89
N ALA A 111 -3.29 1.01 2.91
CA ALA A 111 -4.48 1.53 3.57
C ALA A 111 -4.23 2.00 5.02
N THR A 112 -3.44 1.25 5.80
CA THR A 112 -3.07 1.65 7.17
C THR A 112 -2.28 2.95 7.23
N THR A 113 -1.24 3.08 6.40
CA THR A 113 -0.39 4.28 6.37
C THR A 113 -1.14 5.51 5.87
N ALA A 114 -2.03 5.34 4.88
CA ALA A 114 -2.91 6.39 4.40
C ALA A 114 -3.93 6.81 5.47
N THR A 115 -4.57 5.85 6.14
CA THR A 115 -5.53 6.12 7.22
C THR A 115 -4.87 6.73 8.45
N ALA A 116 -3.63 6.35 8.78
CA ALA A 116 -2.90 6.94 9.91
C ALA A 116 -2.43 8.38 9.64
N ARG A 117 -2.14 8.72 8.37
CA ARG A 117 -1.66 10.05 7.97
C ARG A 117 -2.65 11.16 8.32
N GLU A 118 -3.93 10.99 8.01
CA GLU A 118 -4.91 12.07 8.13
C GLU A 118 -5.19 12.48 9.60
N PRO A 119 -5.41 11.55 10.55
CA PRO A 119 -5.51 11.89 11.97
C PRO A 119 -4.24 12.55 12.53
N LEU A 120 -3.05 12.10 12.12
CA LEU A 120 -1.78 12.72 12.54
C LEU A 120 -1.71 14.18 12.06
N ARG A 121 -2.06 14.44 10.79
CA ARG A 121 -2.15 15.80 10.24
C ARG A 121 -3.16 16.66 10.99
N ALA A 122 -4.33 16.13 11.31
CA ALA A 122 -5.40 16.86 12.00
C ALA A 122 -4.99 17.29 13.43
N THR A 123 -4.09 16.56 14.08
CA THR A 123 -3.57 16.89 15.42
C THR A 123 -2.32 17.78 15.40
N GLY A 124 -1.82 18.16 14.21
CA GLY A 124 -0.55 18.86 14.05
C GLY A 124 0.69 17.98 14.28
N THR A 125 0.51 16.67 14.41
CA THR A 125 1.60 15.71 14.55
C THR A 125 2.19 15.42 13.18
N ALA A 126 3.50 15.58 13.01
CA ALA A 126 4.16 15.22 11.77
C ALA A 126 3.98 13.71 11.49
N PRO A 127 3.38 13.31 10.35
CA PRO A 127 3.12 11.90 10.04
C PRO A 127 4.40 11.23 9.51
N ARG A 128 5.42 11.13 10.37
CA ARG A 128 6.73 10.55 10.06
C ARG A 128 6.92 9.23 10.82
N ILE A 129 6.85 8.12 10.09
CA ILE A 129 7.12 6.76 10.55
C ILE A 129 8.15 6.15 9.60
N PRO A 130 9.39 5.91 10.08
CA PRO A 130 10.43 5.25 9.30
C PRO A 130 9.96 3.92 8.70
N GLY A 131 10.16 3.72 7.41
CA GLY A 131 9.70 2.54 6.65
C GLY A 131 8.20 2.56 6.32
N GLY A 132 7.51 3.69 6.56
CA GLY A 132 6.09 3.88 6.28
C GLY A 132 5.76 4.19 4.81
N GLY A 133 6.76 4.13 3.92
CA GLY A 133 6.64 4.40 2.48
C GLY A 133 6.25 5.83 2.14
N ALA A 134 5.81 6.04 0.89
CA ALA A 134 5.35 7.34 0.42
C ALA A 134 4.27 7.97 1.34
N ALA A 135 3.50 7.16 2.08
CA ALA A 135 2.50 7.67 2.99
C ALA A 135 3.07 8.25 4.31
N LEU A 136 4.19 7.74 4.85
CA LEU A 136 4.63 8.15 6.20
C LEU A 136 6.15 8.29 6.37
N ASP A 137 7.01 8.04 5.38
CA ASP A 137 8.47 8.00 5.58
C ASP A 137 9.12 9.40 5.51
N GLU A 138 9.10 10.08 4.35
CA GLU A 138 9.39 11.52 4.18
C GLU A 138 9.08 11.99 2.75
N GLU A 139 8.75 13.27 2.60
CA GLU A 139 8.57 14.07 1.37
C GLU A 139 8.31 13.32 0.04
N VAL A 140 7.05 12.93 -0.18
CA VAL A 140 6.60 12.51 -1.52
C VAL A 140 6.83 13.67 -2.48
N ARG A 141 7.88 13.57 -3.30
CA ARG A 141 7.97 14.37 -4.52
C ARG A 141 6.69 14.10 -5.31
N ARG A 142 5.85 15.12 -5.47
CA ARG A 142 4.78 15.06 -6.47
C ARG A 142 5.44 14.70 -7.79
N VAL A 143 4.90 13.70 -8.47
CA VAL A 143 5.22 13.47 -9.88
C VAL A 143 4.70 14.72 -10.59
N GLU A 144 5.59 15.64 -10.93
CA GLU A 144 5.25 16.81 -11.74
C GLU A 144 5.09 16.33 -13.18
N HIS A 145 3.87 16.48 -13.70
CA HIS A 145 3.51 16.24 -15.10
C HIS A 145 3.71 17.50 -15.93
#